data_AF-A0A8T1VXY2-F1
#
_entry.id   AF-A0A8T1VXY2-F1
#
_cell.length_a   1.000
_cell.length_b   1.000
_cell.length_c   1.000
_cell.angle_alpha   90.00
_cell.angle_beta   90.00
_cell.angle_gamma   90.00
#
_symmetry.space_group_name_H-M   'P 1'
#
loop_
_entity.id
_entity.type
_entity.pdbx_description
1 polymer ?
#
loop_
_entity_poly.entity_id
_entity_poly.type
_entity_poly.pdbx_seq_one_letter_code
_entity_poly.pdbx_strand_id
1 'polypeptide(L)'
;MVRVKVRVFTFPSDPRTQNSYVVGTIEGGLLPVVGTLNLDDKDVATVTFAQLRPRIELLQDKGVIRRSVMFQEVLALIAASPNPHGWPPNAMQTYWFSHFTDENEIVPCVIAAADEDCPISQFLNMTTSKQTGDLVLIPQTQLGPVCEQCCQGCERCPPIQSSKNQ
;
A
#
# COMPACT_ATOMS: atom_id res chain seq x y z
N MET A 1 20.77 -10.87 -1.34
CA MET A 1 19.31 -11.08 -1.28
C MET A 1 18.72 -9.92 -0.51
N VAL A 2 17.77 -9.19 -1.08
CA VAL A 2 17.11 -8.04 -0.44
C VAL A 2 15.73 -8.44 0.08
N ARG A 3 15.39 -7.97 1.28
CA ARG A 3 14.10 -8.26 1.93
C ARG A 3 13.22 -7.02 1.90
N VAL A 4 12.13 -7.07 1.15
CA VAL A 4 11.11 -6.02 1.09
C VAL A 4 10.02 -6.38 2.08
N LYS A 5 9.78 -5.53 3.08
CA LYS A 5 8.72 -5.73 4.06
C LYS A 5 7.43 -5.16 3.50
N VAL A 6 6.35 -5.94 3.55
CA VAL A 6 5.02 -5.50 3.11
C VAL A 6 4.23 -5.07 4.34
N ARG A 7 3.72 -3.85 4.31
CA ARG A 7 2.89 -3.25 5.36
C ARG A 7 1.62 -2.70 4.76
N VAL A 8 0.58 -2.55 5.57
CA VAL A 8 -0.67 -1.89 5.16
C VAL A 8 -0.76 -0.57 5.90
N PHE A 9 -1.18 0.49 5.21
CA PHE A 9 -1.43 1.79 5.81
C PHE A 9 -2.90 2.17 5.63
N THR A 10 -3.52 2.59 6.71
CA THR A 10 -4.91 3.08 6.74
C THR A 10 -4.92 4.46 7.37
N PHE A 11 -5.67 5.41 6.82
CA PHE A 11 -5.72 6.75 7.40
C PHE A 11 -6.48 6.74 8.73
N PRO A 12 -6.06 7.56 9.72
CA PRO A 12 -6.83 7.73 10.94
C PRO A 12 -8.25 8.20 10.63
N SER A 13 -9.24 7.47 11.13
CA SER A 13 -10.65 7.85 11.05
C SER A 13 -11.17 8.18 12.44
N ASP A 14 -12.14 9.11 12.53
CA ASP A 14 -12.76 9.47 13.81
C ASP A 14 -13.44 8.24 14.43
N PRO A 15 -13.04 7.81 15.64
CA PRO A 15 -13.66 6.67 16.32
C PRO A 15 -15.17 6.86 16.56
N ARG A 16 -15.69 8.09 16.52
CA ARG A 16 -17.13 8.37 16.63
C ARG A 16 -17.92 8.03 15.38
N THR A 17 -17.26 7.99 14.22
CA THR A 17 -17.85 7.57 12.94
C THR A 17 -17.76 6.07 12.71
N GLN A 18 -16.92 5.39 13.49
CA GLN A 18 -16.85 3.94 13.52
C GLN A 18 -17.98 3.38 14.40
N ASN A 19 -18.51 2.21 14.03
CA ASN A 19 -19.64 1.58 14.70
C ASN A 19 -19.42 1.51 16.22
N SER A 20 -20.31 2.15 16.99
CA SER A 20 -20.20 2.34 18.46
C SER A 20 -20.10 1.06 19.28
N TYR A 21 -20.38 -0.11 18.69
CA TYR A 21 -20.30 -1.42 19.32
C TYR A 21 -18.97 -2.15 19.13
N VAL A 22 -18.11 -1.68 18.22
CA VAL A 22 -16.76 -2.23 18.02
C VAL A 22 -15.81 -1.43 18.91
N VAL A 23 -15.81 -1.75 20.20
CA VAL A 23 -14.89 -1.14 21.16
C VAL A 23 -13.53 -1.82 21.00
N GLY A 24 -12.71 -1.27 20.12
CA GLY A 24 -11.33 -1.68 19.88
C GLY A 24 -10.97 -1.63 18.40
N THR A 25 -9.73 -1.24 18.10
CA THR A 25 -9.02 -1.54 16.84
C THR A 25 -9.66 -0.95 15.58
N ILE A 26 -9.29 0.24 15.11
CA ILE A 26 -8.02 0.51 14.43
C ILE A 26 -7.67 1.99 14.65
N GLU A 27 -6.62 2.26 15.43
CA GLU A 27 -5.88 3.52 15.29
C GLU A 27 -5.29 3.48 13.88
N GLY A 28 -5.73 4.37 12.99
CA GLY A 28 -5.11 4.46 11.67
C GLY A 28 -3.61 4.74 11.78
N GLY A 29 -2.88 4.52 10.69
CA GLY A 29 -1.43 4.60 10.63
C GLY A 29 -0.85 3.41 9.88
N LEU A 30 0.46 3.22 10.07
CA LEU A 30 1.20 2.10 9.49
C LEU A 30 1.01 0.84 10.35
N LEU A 31 0.34 -0.16 9.78
CA LEU A 31 0.10 -1.43 10.45
C LEU A 31 1.39 -2.28 10.53
N PRO A 32 1.42 -3.30 11.41
CA PRO A 32 2.53 -4.24 11.49
C PRO A 32 2.89 -4.89 10.15
N VAL A 33 4.11 -5.41 10.05
CA VAL A 33 4.60 -6.11 8.85
C VAL A 33 3.76 -7.36 8.62
N VAL A 34 3.06 -7.41 7.50
CA VAL A 34 2.20 -8.53 7.10
C VAL A 34 3.00 -9.66 6.49
N GLY A 35 4.11 -9.34 5.82
CA GLY A 35 5.00 -10.33 5.25
C GLY A 35 6.28 -9.72 4.69
N THR A 36 7.18 -10.58 4.23
CA THR A 36 8.43 -10.16 3.60
C THR A 36 8.61 -10.85 2.27
N LEU A 37 8.81 -10.07 1.22
CA LEU A 37 9.23 -10.56 -0.09
C LEU A 37 10.76 -10.65 -0.13
N ASN A 38 11.27 -11.79 -0.55
CA ASN A 38 12.69 -11.95 -0.81
C ASN A 38 12.93 -11.72 -2.31
N LEU A 39 13.78 -10.75 -2.63
CA LEU A 39 14.20 -10.43 -3.98
C LEU A 39 15.69 -10.77 -4.13
N ASP A 40 16.05 -11.33 -5.27
CA ASP A 40 17.45 -11.57 -5.61
C ASP A 40 18.13 -10.25 -5.99
N ASP A 41 19.42 -10.08 -5.64
CA ASP A 41 20.13 -8.81 -5.84
C ASP A 41 20.20 -8.38 -7.31
N LYS A 42 20.12 -9.35 -8.23
CA LYS A 42 20.08 -9.10 -9.68
C LYS A 42 18.73 -8.55 -10.16
N ASP A 43 17.66 -8.89 -9.46
CA ASP A 43 16.28 -8.54 -9.81
C ASP A 43 15.88 -7.18 -9.22
N VAL A 44 16.54 -6.74 -8.16
CA VAL A 44 16.17 -5.50 -7.45
C VAL A 44 16.22 -4.25 -8.34
N ALA A 45 17.15 -4.20 -9.30
CA ALA A 45 17.30 -3.06 -10.20
C ALA A 45 16.29 -3.03 -11.36
N THR A 46 15.61 -4.15 -11.63
CA THR A 46 14.76 -4.33 -12.83
C THR A 46 13.32 -4.67 -12.52
N VAL A 47 13.03 -5.21 -11.33
CA VAL A 47 11.68 -5.57 -10.91
C VAL A 47 10.83 -4.31 -10.75
N THR A 48 9.67 -4.33 -11.40
CA THR A 48 8.68 -3.26 -11.37
C THR A 48 7.56 -3.58 -10.35
N PHE A 49 6.78 -2.58 -9.96
CA PHE A 49 5.63 -2.80 -9.06
C PHE A 49 4.57 -3.71 -9.69
N ALA A 50 4.35 -3.60 -11.01
CA ALA A 50 3.48 -4.48 -11.76
C ALA A 50 3.88 -5.97 -11.63
N GLN A 51 5.19 -6.25 -11.59
CA GLN A 51 5.72 -7.61 -11.38
C GLN A 51 5.68 -8.05 -9.91
N LEU A 52 5.71 -7.11 -8.95
CA LEU A 52 5.57 -7.44 -7.53
C LEU A 52 4.15 -7.83 -7.15
N ARG A 53 3.13 -7.23 -7.79
CA ARG A 53 1.72 -7.51 -7.53
C ARG A 53 1.39 -9.02 -7.53
N PRO A 54 1.68 -9.80 -8.59
CA PRO A 54 1.42 -11.24 -8.56
C PRO A 54 2.29 -11.99 -7.54
N ARG A 55 3.49 -11.51 -7.19
CA ARG A 55 4.34 -12.11 -6.14
C ARG A 55 3.77 -11.90 -4.73
N ILE A 56 3.00 -10.83 -4.53
CA ILE A 56 2.27 -10.57 -3.28
C ILE A 56 1.00 -11.41 -3.26
N GLU A 57 0.21 -11.35 -4.32
CA GLU A 57 -1.15 -11.90 -4.36
C GLU A 57 -1.18 -13.43 -4.45
N LEU A 58 -0.24 -14.02 -5.20
CA LEU A 58 -0.27 -15.42 -5.58
C LEU A 58 0.93 -16.18 -5.01
N LEU A 59 0.67 -17.44 -4.66
CA LEU A 59 1.66 -18.44 -4.32
C LEU A 59 1.48 -19.62 -5.27
N GLN A 60 2.55 -19.97 -5.99
CA GLN A 60 2.59 -21.15 -6.83
C GLN A 60 3.27 -22.29 -6.06
N ASP A 61 2.53 -23.34 -5.75
CA ASP A 61 3.04 -24.52 -5.05
C ASP A 61 2.59 -25.79 -5.78
N LYS A 62 3.56 -26.62 -6.18
CA LYS A 62 3.33 -27.90 -6.91
C LYS A 62 2.37 -27.78 -8.10
N GLY A 63 2.46 -26.70 -8.87
CA GLY A 63 1.63 -26.46 -10.05
C GLY A 63 0.21 -25.93 -9.76
N VAL A 64 -0.14 -25.70 -8.49
CA VAL A 64 -1.39 -25.06 -8.08
C VAL A 64 -1.10 -23.60 -7.74
N ILE A 65 -1.87 -22.69 -8.36
CA ILE A 65 -1.85 -21.27 -8.04
C ILE A 65 -2.93 -21.01 -7.00
N ARG A 66 -2.53 -20.53 -5.83
CA ARG A 66 -3.43 -20.13 -4.74
C ARG A 66 -3.11 -18.71 -4.28
N ARG A 67 -4.07 -18.05 -3.62
CA ARG A 67 -3.77 -16.77 -2.96
C ARG A 67 -2.75 -16.97 -1.85
N SER A 68 -1.80 -16.05 -1.73
CA SER A 68 -0.80 -16.09 -0.66
C SER A 68 -1.46 -15.82 0.70
N VAL A 69 -0.92 -16.40 1.77
CA VAL A 69 -1.39 -16.13 3.14
C VAL A 69 -1.19 -14.65 3.49
N MET A 70 -0.06 -14.07 3.05
CA MET A 70 0.22 -12.64 3.19
C MET A 70 -0.88 -11.79 2.57
N PHE A 71 -1.33 -12.12 1.35
CA PHE A 71 -2.38 -11.34 0.69
C PHE A 71 -3.76 -11.58 1.30
N GLN A 72 -4.04 -12.77 1.84
CA GLN A 72 -5.27 -13.00 2.61
C GLN A 72 -5.35 -12.11 3.84
N GLU A 73 -4.23 -11.92 4.55
CA GLU A 73 -4.14 -11.00 5.69
C GLU A 73 -4.31 -9.54 5.24
N VAL A 74 -3.65 -9.13 4.13
CA VAL A 74 -3.85 -7.80 3.53
C VAL A 74 -5.33 -7.56 3.20
N LEU A 75 -6.02 -8.53 2.60
CA LEU A 75 -7.45 -8.42 2.30
C LEU A 75 -8.32 -8.31 3.55
N ALA A 76 -7.99 -9.03 4.62
CA ALA A 76 -8.70 -8.91 5.90
C ALA A 76 -8.55 -7.50 6.48
N LEU A 77 -7.35 -6.92 6.41
CA LEU A 77 -7.09 -5.54 6.82
C LEU A 77 -7.83 -4.53 5.95
N ILE A 78 -7.84 -4.71 4.63
CA ILE A 78 -8.61 -3.86 3.70
C ILE A 78 -10.11 -3.93 4.01
N ALA A 79 -10.65 -5.13 4.23
CA ALA A 79 -12.08 -5.33 4.52
C ALA A 79 -12.51 -4.72 5.86
N ALA A 80 -11.62 -4.71 6.84
CA ALA A 80 -11.84 -4.05 8.13
C ALA A 80 -11.60 -2.53 8.09
N SER A 81 -11.00 -2.01 7.02
CA SER A 81 -10.67 -0.60 6.89
C SER A 81 -11.92 0.26 6.64
N PRO A 82 -11.94 1.52 7.12
CA PRO A 82 -12.99 2.47 6.80
C PRO A 82 -13.17 2.66 5.29
N ASN A 83 -14.38 3.01 4.87
CA ASN A 83 -14.69 3.39 3.49
C ASN A 83 -15.28 4.81 3.44
N PRO A 84 -14.47 5.84 3.71
CA PRO A 84 -14.93 7.23 3.79
C PRO A 84 -15.53 7.74 2.47
N HIS A 85 -15.12 7.18 1.33
CA HIS A 85 -15.56 7.62 0.01
C HIS A 85 -16.74 6.80 -0.56
N GLY A 86 -17.25 5.81 0.18
CA GLY A 86 -18.38 5.00 -0.26
C GLY A 86 -18.09 4.15 -1.51
N TRP A 87 -16.85 3.70 -1.67
CA TRP A 87 -16.46 2.83 -2.79
C TRP A 87 -17.30 1.54 -2.82
N PRO A 88 -17.63 1.01 -4.01
CA PRO A 88 -18.34 -0.26 -4.16
C PRO A 88 -17.53 -1.45 -3.61
N PRO A 89 -18.19 -2.58 -3.27
CA PRO A 89 -17.54 -3.73 -2.63
C PRO A 89 -16.37 -4.36 -3.42
N ASN A 90 -16.36 -4.22 -4.74
CA ASN A 90 -15.26 -4.67 -5.59
C ASN A 90 -13.95 -3.93 -5.31
N ALA A 91 -14.01 -2.66 -4.88
CA ALA A 91 -12.85 -1.86 -4.49
C ALA A 91 -12.30 -2.25 -3.10
N MET A 92 -13.06 -3.01 -2.30
CA MET A 92 -12.60 -3.54 -1.01
C MET A 92 -11.68 -4.77 -1.17
N GLN A 93 -11.20 -5.05 -2.38
CA GLN A 93 -10.22 -6.09 -2.68
C GLN A 93 -9.00 -5.54 -3.43
N THR A 94 -8.92 -4.22 -3.62
CA THR A 94 -7.87 -3.55 -4.39
C THR A 94 -7.08 -2.60 -3.51
N TYR A 95 -5.82 -2.39 -3.88
CA TYR A 95 -4.88 -1.56 -3.14
C TYR A 95 -3.94 -0.82 -4.08
N TRP A 96 -3.42 0.29 -3.59
CA TRP A 96 -2.37 1.09 -4.21
C TRP A 96 -1.03 0.78 -3.57
N PHE A 97 0.03 0.82 -4.37
CA PHE A 97 1.38 0.83 -3.85
C PHE A 97 1.75 2.22 -3.34
N SER A 98 2.54 2.25 -2.29
CA SER A 98 3.05 3.48 -1.70
C SER A 98 4.39 3.21 -1.01
N HIS A 99 5.12 4.28 -0.76
CA HIS A 99 6.44 4.26 -0.14
C HIS A 99 6.61 5.47 0.77
N PHE A 100 7.53 5.36 1.73
CA PHE A 100 8.00 6.53 2.48
C PHE A 100 9.23 7.10 1.78
N THR A 101 9.22 8.41 1.50
CA THR A 101 10.39 9.09 0.94
C THR A 101 11.44 9.32 2.03
N ASP A 102 11.00 9.61 3.25
CA ASP A 102 11.86 9.86 4.41
C ASP A 102 11.39 9.12 5.67
N GLU A 103 12.31 8.84 6.60
CA GLU A 103 12.01 8.14 7.88
C GLU A 103 11.10 8.96 8.83
N ASN A 104 11.02 10.27 8.62
CA ASN A 104 10.22 11.17 9.45
C ASN A 104 8.78 11.35 8.93
N GLU A 105 8.46 10.79 7.77
CA GLU A 105 7.13 10.88 7.20
C GLU A 105 6.18 9.88 7.87
N ILE A 106 5.00 10.38 8.22
CA ILE A 106 3.96 9.59 8.90
C ILE A 106 2.94 9.05 7.86
N VAL A 107 2.89 9.66 6.68
CA VAL A 107 1.97 9.31 5.59
C VAL A 107 2.79 8.91 4.37
N PRO A 108 2.56 7.71 3.81
CA PRO A 108 3.29 7.23 2.65
C PRO A 108 2.80 7.93 1.35
N CYS A 109 3.71 8.12 0.41
CA CYS A 109 3.46 8.65 -0.92
C CYS A 109 2.94 7.55 -1.85
N VAL A 110 1.75 7.75 -2.42
CA VAL A 110 1.12 6.83 -3.39
C VAL A 110 1.92 6.81 -4.68
N ILE A 111 2.11 5.60 -5.22
CA ILE A 111 2.71 5.38 -6.54
C ILE A 111 1.56 5.36 -7.55
N ALA A 112 1.63 6.25 -8.55
CA ALA A 112 0.61 6.33 -9.59
C ALA A 112 0.66 5.08 -10.48
N ALA A 113 -0.46 4.75 -11.13
CA ALA A 113 -0.54 3.59 -12.02
C ALA A 113 0.45 3.67 -13.19
N ALA A 114 0.78 4.89 -13.66
CA ALA A 114 1.78 5.11 -14.71
C ALA A 114 3.21 4.78 -14.26
N ASP A 115 3.48 4.85 -12.96
CA ASP A 115 4.78 4.59 -12.35
C ASP A 115 4.91 3.14 -11.86
N GLU A 116 3.85 2.31 -11.97
CA GLU A 116 3.94 0.89 -11.59
C GLU A 116 4.88 0.09 -12.51
N ASP A 117 5.13 0.58 -13.73
CA ASP A 117 6.10 0.02 -14.68
C ASP A 117 7.54 0.48 -14.40
N CYS A 118 7.74 1.42 -13.49
CA CYS A 118 9.07 1.84 -13.07
C CYS A 118 9.68 0.82 -12.09
N PRO A 119 11.01 0.65 -12.11
CA PRO A 119 11.69 -0.28 -11.22
C PRO A 119 11.58 0.20 -9.77
N ILE A 120 11.36 -0.73 -8.85
CA ILE A 120 11.14 -0.43 -7.43
C ILE A 120 12.33 0.28 -6.77
N SER A 121 13.53 0.09 -7.31
CA SER A 121 14.76 0.74 -6.83
C SER A 121 14.76 2.25 -7.02
N GLN A 122 13.87 2.80 -7.86
CA GLN A 122 13.72 4.25 -8.01
C GLN A 122 13.00 4.90 -6.82
N PHE A 123 12.14 4.13 -6.13
CA PHE A 123 11.28 4.64 -5.05
C PHE A 123 11.70 4.10 -3.68
N LEU A 124 12.15 2.85 -3.62
CA LEU A 124 12.60 2.22 -2.39
C LEU A 124 14.12 2.32 -2.28
N ASN A 125 14.61 2.93 -1.21
CA ASN A 125 16.03 2.93 -0.91
C ASN A 125 16.45 1.54 -0.39
N MET A 126 16.97 0.72 -1.31
CA MET A 126 17.34 -0.67 -1.07
C MET A 126 18.84 -0.84 -0.70
N THR A 127 19.59 0.27 -0.67
CA THR A 127 21.06 0.30 -0.53
C THR A 127 21.56 0.44 0.91
N THR A 128 20.77 1.01 1.81
CA THR A 128 21.15 1.24 3.21
C THR A 128 20.53 0.18 4.12
N SER A 129 21.35 -0.70 4.69
CA SER A 129 20.96 -1.83 5.55
C SER A 129 20.10 -1.48 6.78
N LYS A 130 19.91 -0.19 7.10
CA LYS A 130 19.00 0.30 8.15
C LYS A 130 17.61 0.71 7.64
N GLN A 131 17.50 1.14 6.38
CA GLN A 131 16.24 1.35 5.71
C GLN A 131 15.79 0.00 5.16
N THR A 132 14.92 -0.66 5.91
CA THR A 132 14.25 -1.82 5.33
C THR A 132 13.26 -1.26 4.32
N GLY A 133 13.35 -1.68 3.05
CA GLY A 133 12.42 -1.29 1.99
C GLY A 133 11.00 -1.71 2.36
N ASP A 134 10.31 -0.84 3.11
CA ASP A 134 8.95 -1.00 3.54
C ASP A 134 8.07 -0.63 2.34
N LEU A 135 7.57 -1.65 1.64
CA LEU A 135 6.54 -1.49 0.64
C LEU A 135 5.20 -1.37 1.36
N VAL A 136 4.53 -0.24 1.15
CA VAL A 136 3.30 0.07 1.86
C VAL A 136 2.12 -0.07 0.91
N LEU A 137 1.11 -0.81 1.34
CA LEU A 137 -0.14 -1.01 0.62
C LEU A 137 -1.22 -0.13 1.25
N ILE A 138 -1.88 0.70 0.44
CA ILE A 138 -3.00 1.52 0.88
C ILE A 138 -4.28 0.93 0.27
N PRO A 139 -5.29 0.57 1.08
CA PRO A 139 -6.58 0.15 0.54
C PRO A 139 -7.17 1.20 -0.41
N GLN A 140 -7.73 0.78 -1.54
CA GLN A 140 -8.40 1.68 -2.50
C GLN A 140 -9.45 2.58 -1.83
N THR A 141 -10.14 2.04 -0.83
CA THR A 141 -11.22 2.72 -0.10
C THR A 141 -10.74 3.95 0.68
N GLN A 142 -9.44 4.07 0.91
CA GLN A 142 -8.81 5.16 1.65
C GLN A 142 -8.44 6.36 0.78
N LEU A 143 -8.46 6.21 -0.55
CA LEU A 143 -8.14 7.27 -1.49
C LEU A 143 -9.41 7.71 -2.24
N GLY A 144 -9.53 9.01 -2.45
CA GLY A 144 -10.65 9.58 -3.20
C GLY A 144 -10.55 9.24 -4.69
N PRO A 145 -11.68 8.98 -5.38
CA PRO A 145 -11.70 8.58 -6.79
C PRO A 145 -11.18 9.63 -7.78
N VAL A 146 -11.06 10.89 -7.35
CA VAL A 146 -10.65 12.03 -8.19
C VAL A 146 -9.29 12.59 -7.79
N CYS A 147 -8.97 12.57 -6.50
CA CYS A 147 -7.76 13.19 -5.96
C CYS A 147 -6.60 12.22 -5.75
N GLU A 148 -6.83 10.91 -5.84
CA GLU A 148 -5.82 9.86 -5.53
C GLU A 148 -5.15 10.07 -4.16
N GLN A 149 -5.84 10.78 -3.26
CA GLN A 149 -5.39 11.16 -1.91
C GLN A 149 -6.52 10.89 -0.91
N CYS A 150 -6.18 10.68 0.36
CA CYS A 150 -7.19 10.57 1.41
C CYS A 150 -7.85 11.93 1.63
N CYS A 151 -9.08 12.09 1.13
CA CYS A 151 -9.90 13.28 1.35
C CYS A 151 -11.05 12.96 2.34
N GLN A 152 -11.00 13.45 3.59
CA GLN A 152 -12.21 13.48 4.44
C GLN A 152 -13.17 14.61 3.98
N GLY A 153 -13.45 14.68 2.67
CA GLY A 153 -14.13 15.80 1.99
C GLY A 153 -13.24 16.45 0.94
N CYS A 154 -13.50 16.14 -0.33
CA CYS A 154 -12.66 16.53 -1.47
C CYS A 154 -12.69 18.04 -1.86
N GLU A 155 -13.26 18.92 -1.02
CA GLU A 155 -13.29 20.37 -1.28
C GLU A 155 -12.04 21.14 -0.81
N ARG A 156 -11.09 20.49 -0.12
CA ARG A 156 -9.90 21.14 0.47
C ARG A 156 -8.56 20.49 0.11
N CYS A 157 -8.47 19.73 -0.97
CA CYS A 157 -7.19 19.14 -1.37
C CYS A 157 -6.28 20.22 -1.99
N PRO A 158 -5.01 20.35 -1.54
CA PRO A 158 -4.01 21.06 -2.31
C PRO A 158 -3.77 20.31 -3.64
N PRO A 159 -3.48 21.02 -4.73
CA PRO A 159 -3.32 20.39 -6.04
C PRO A 159 -2.14 19.41 -6.02
N ILE A 160 -2.32 18.27 -6.66
CA ILE A 160 -1.25 17.33 -7.00
C ILE A 160 -0.19 18.17 -7.72
N GLN A 161 1.02 18.26 -7.16
CA GLN A 161 2.18 18.66 -7.94
C GLN A 161 2.40 17.54 -8.96
N SER A 162 1.79 17.71 -10.14
CA SER A 162 2.22 17.00 -11.32
C SER A 162 3.69 17.33 -11.49
N SER A 163 4.56 16.34 -11.36
CA SER A 163 5.94 16.39 -11.82
C SER A 163 5.93 16.48 -13.36
N LYS A 164 5.49 17.63 -13.87
CA LYS A 164 5.91 18.15 -15.16
C LYS A 164 7.07 19.08 -14.91
N ASN A 165 8.23 18.69 -15.37
CA ASN A 165 9.23 19.47 -16.10
C ASN A 165 10.45 18.54 -16.24
N GLN A 166 10.71 17.94 -17.41
CA GLN A 166 11.24 18.57 -18.62
C GLN A 166 12.58 19.28 -18.36
#